data_AF-A0A7V2MFB1-F1
#
_entry.id   AF-A0A7V2MFB1-F1
#
_cell.length_a   1.000
_cell.length_b   1.000
_cell.length_c   1.000
_cell.angle_alpha   90.00
_cell.angle_beta   90.00
_cell.angle_gamma   90.00
#
_symmetry.space_group_name_H-M   'P 1'
#
loop_
_entity.id
_entity.type
_entity.pdbx_description
1 polymer ?
#
loop_
_entity_poly.entity_id
_entity_poly.type
_entity_poly.pdbx_seq_one_letter_code
_entity_poly.pdbx_strand_id
1 'polypeptide(L)'
;MKRSLFRCTLWAALGAAAGCGQTLVDLKTQAKSIDFSAATSTRPVKVGTTLPASCTMGDLFFDSDAPAGANLYGCVSANTWALETGGGAGAENPSQSFTAQTVVTLAHNLGTQNILVRCYDGANRAIEFDSLVVTGGNSAVVTFATPQTGRCVANGTGGGGTGGGGGGGSGEANTASNVGVGGVGLFLAKSGVDLEFKTINAGSGRIVISNDAVNKEVDVDVNPASLDLGALGGSLTASQIATASKQGGGAKVQMFGGGVVAANDCAKFDAAGNVVSNGGPCSAGGSGDTISADQGIVVTPIAPLSKSVGVDTATVPTYLSATASLDFPSIAQSACAEETISLVGAGTGDSVAAGWPSLLEAGLVGMMWVSSTNTVRIRLCKITTGSVDPAESVFRATIVRTF
;
A
#
# COMPACT_ATOMS: atom_id res chain seq x y z
N MET A 1 22.66 58.29 11.74
CA MET A 1 23.05 58.23 13.16
C MET A 1 24.51 57.79 13.25
N LYS A 2 25.33 58.35 14.16
CA LYS A 2 26.80 58.21 14.15
C LYS A 2 27.25 56.76 14.44
N ARG A 3 28.17 56.21 13.63
CA ARG A 3 28.93 55.00 13.98
C ARG A 3 29.86 55.34 15.16
N SER A 4 29.51 54.92 16.36
CA SER A 4 30.40 54.99 17.53
C SER A 4 31.13 53.66 17.69
N LEU A 5 32.45 53.66 17.51
CA LEU A 5 33.28 52.50 17.87
C LEU A 5 33.31 52.39 19.40
N PHE A 6 32.69 51.35 19.95
CA PHE A 6 32.95 50.96 21.34
C PHE A 6 34.34 50.32 21.44
N ARG A 7 35.34 51.13 21.80
CA ARG A 7 36.67 50.67 22.18
C ARG A 7 36.60 49.98 23.54
N CYS A 8 36.79 48.67 23.57
CA CYS A 8 37.10 47.93 24.80
C CYS A 8 38.61 47.61 24.83
N THR A 9 39.41 48.63 25.14
CA THR A 9 40.83 48.51 25.54
C THR A 9 40.89 48.40 27.07
N LEU A 10 41.82 47.69 27.72
CA LEU A 10 43.24 47.55 27.39
C LEU A 10 43.88 46.32 28.10
N TRP A 11 44.78 45.62 27.40
CA TRP A 11 45.96 44.82 27.86
C TRP A 11 45.93 43.86 29.07
N ALA A 12 46.47 42.66 28.78
CA ALA A 12 47.32 41.79 29.61
C ALA A 12 46.70 40.84 30.68
N ALA A 13 46.75 39.55 30.32
CA ALA A 13 46.92 38.35 31.17
C ALA A 13 45.80 37.90 32.15
N LEU A 14 45.39 36.64 31.94
CA LEU A 14 44.67 35.71 32.85
C LEU A 14 43.37 36.18 33.54
N GLY A 15 42.24 35.70 32.99
CA GLY A 15 41.25 35.00 33.83
C GLY A 15 40.12 35.78 34.52
N ALA A 16 39.18 36.34 33.75
CA ALA A 16 37.76 36.45 34.14
C ALA A 16 36.88 36.87 32.93
N ALA A 17 35.84 36.09 32.60
CA ALA A 17 34.92 36.44 31.52
C ALA A 17 33.75 37.30 32.03
N ALA A 18 33.89 38.62 31.97
CA ALA A 18 32.77 39.54 32.18
C ALA A 18 31.99 39.72 30.86
N GLY A 19 30.84 39.06 30.74
CA GLY A 19 30.00 39.13 29.53
C GLY A 19 29.29 40.48 29.37
N CYS A 20 29.51 41.17 28.25
CA CYS A 20 28.78 42.39 27.90
C CYS A 20 27.35 42.06 27.47
N GLY A 21 26.36 42.40 28.31
CA GLY A 21 24.94 42.31 27.95
C GLY A 21 24.53 43.30 26.87
N GLN A 22 23.63 42.90 25.98
CA GLN A 22 23.16 43.73 24.86
C GLN A 22 22.16 44.80 25.33
N THR A 23 22.39 46.06 24.95
CA THR A 23 21.62 47.24 25.38
C THR A 23 20.63 47.79 24.33
N LEU A 24 20.48 47.11 23.19
CA LEU A 24 19.63 47.53 22.08
C LEU A 24 18.57 46.48 21.79
N VAL A 25 17.32 46.83 22.10
CA VAL A 25 16.11 46.05 21.79
C VAL A 25 15.59 46.49 20.43
N ASP A 26 15.53 45.56 19.47
CA ASP A 26 14.88 45.79 18.18
C ASP A 26 13.43 45.31 18.22
N LEU A 27 12.48 46.24 18.32
CA LEU A 27 11.04 45.94 18.33
C LEU A 27 10.57 45.19 17.08
N LYS A 28 11.29 45.27 15.94
CA LYS A 28 10.93 44.54 14.72
C LYS A 28 11.16 43.03 14.86
N THR A 29 12.17 42.61 15.62
CA THR A 29 12.61 41.20 15.70
C THR A 29 12.45 40.57 17.08
N GLN A 30 12.25 41.38 18.13
CA GLN A 30 12.24 40.90 19.52
C GLN A 30 10.88 41.01 20.21
N ALA A 31 9.95 41.81 19.69
CA ALA A 31 8.61 41.98 20.27
C ALA A 31 7.58 41.04 19.62
N LYS A 32 6.61 40.57 20.42
CA LYS A 32 5.42 39.82 19.99
C LYS A 32 4.19 40.42 20.68
N SER A 33 3.07 40.47 19.97
CA SER A 33 1.79 41.00 20.48
C SER A 33 1.91 42.40 21.11
N ILE A 34 2.43 43.36 20.35
CA ILE A 34 2.58 44.75 20.80
C ILE A 34 1.18 45.39 20.92
N ASP A 35 0.78 45.72 22.14
CA ASP A 35 -0.41 46.53 22.42
C ASP A 35 0.01 47.92 22.94
N PHE A 36 -0.51 48.96 22.31
CA PHE A 36 -0.32 50.37 22.70
C PHE A 36 -1.62 51.04 23.19
N SER A 37 -2.70 50.28 23.39
CA SER A 37 -4.03 50.78 23.79
C SER A 37 -4.02 51.60 25.09
N ALA A 38 -3.16 51.25 26.05
CA ALA A 38 -2.99 51.95 27.32
C ALA A 38 -1.86 53.02 27.31
N ALA A 39 -1.22 53.28 26.17
CA ALA A 39 -0.13 54.25 26.10
C ALA A 39 -0.68 55.69 26.11
N THR A 40 -0.11 56.55 26.96
CA THR A 40 -0.49 57.97 27.09
C THR A 40 -0.17 58.83 25.87
N SER A 41 0.61 58.30 24.92
CA SER A 41 0.89 58.92 23.65
C SER A 41 1.28 57.85 22.63
N THR A 42 0.64 57.88 21.46
CA THR A 42 1.02 57.06 20.30
C THR A 42 1.15 57.96 19.06
N ARG A 43 2.10 57.63 18.18
CA ARG A 43 2.25 58.23 16.85
C ARG A 43 2.43 57.11 15.83
N PRO A 44 1.34 56.38 15.51
CA PRO A 44 1.42 55.15 14.70
C PRO A 44 1.66 55.43 13.20
N VAL A 45 1.38 56.66 12.75
CA VAL A 45 1.51 57.08 11.34
C VAL A 45 2.49 58.25 11.23
N LYS A 46 3.06 58.44 10.03
CA LYS A 46 3.90 59.62 9.73
C LYS A 46 2.99 60.86 9.70
N VAL A 47 3.48 62.01 10.16
CA VAL A 47 2.72 63.27 10.22
C VAL A 47 3.51 64.39 9.56
N GLY A 48 2.85 65.24 8.78
CA GLY A 48 3.42 66.45 8.20
C GLY A 48 2.36 67.24 7.42
N THR A 49 2.76 68.31 6.75
CA THR A 49 1.87 69.18 5.93
C THR A 49 2.06 68.97 4.42
N THR A 50 2.85 67.98 4.03
CA THR A 50 3.07 67.60 2.62
C THR A 50 3.31 66.09 2.53
N LEU A 51 2.67 65.45 1.55
CA LEU A 51 2.82 64.02 1.30
C LEU A 51 4.25 63.70 0.82
N PRO A 52 4.96 62.72 1.41
CA PRO A 52 6.28 62.31 0.95
C PRO A 52 6.26 61.81 -0.49
N ALA A 53 7.20 62.26 -1.32
CA ALA A 53 7.32 61.86 -2.73
C ALA A 53 7.61 60.36 -2.93
N SER A 54 7.99 59.63 -1.87
CA SER A 54 8.12 58.18 -1.88
C SER A 54 7.30 57.51 -0.77
N CYS A 55 6.63 56.41 -1.12
CA CYS A 55 5.86 55.59 -0.20
C CYS A 55 5.80 54.14 -0.69
N THR A 56 5.68 53.20 0.24
CA THR A 56 5.47 51.77 -0.05
C THR A 56 4.02 51.40 0.26
N MET A 57 3.44 50.46 -0.49
CA MET A 57 2.06 50.00 -0.25
C MET A 57 1.82 49.66 1.23
N GLY A 58 0.81 50.27 1.84
CA GLY A 58 0.51 50.16 3.28
C GLY A 58 1.20 51.18 4.19
N ASP A 59 2.05 52.08 3.67
CA ASP A 59 2.44 53.29 4.39
C ASP A 59 1.19 54.15 4.68
N LEU A 60 1.11 54.71 5.90
CA LEU A 60 0.07 55.66 6.30
C LEU A 60 0.69 57.02 6.64
N PHE A 61 0.00 58.09 6.24
CA PHE A 61 0.38 59.47 6.51
C PHE A 61 -0.83 60.30 6.95
N PHE A 62 -0.64 61.12 7.97
CA PHE A 62 -1.61 62.12 8.41
C PHE A 62 -1.16 63.51 7.94
N ASP A 63 -1.93 64.11 7.03
CA ASP A 63 -1.70 65.46 6.57
C ASP A 63 -2.34 66.45 7.55
N SER A 64 -1.51 67.16 8.31
CA SER A 64 -1.97 68.08 9.35
C SER A 64 -2.48 69.43 8.81
N ASP A 65 -2.30 69.74 7.52
CA ASP A 65 -2.81 70.96 6.88
C ASP A 65 -4.04 70.70 6.00
N ALA A 66 -4.39 69.43 5.79
CA ALA A 66 -5.61 69.05 5.06
C ALA A 66 -6.89 69.33 5.88
N PRO A 67 -8.04 69.58 5.22
CA PRO A 67 -9.31 69.81 5.91
C PRO A 67 -9.69 68.69 6.89
N ALA A 68 -10.37 69.05 7.98
CA ALA A 68 -10.81 68.09 8.99
C ALA A 68 -11.71 67.01 8.35
N GLY A 69 -11.32 65.73 8.49
CA GLY A 69 -12.00 64.60 7.86
C GLY A 69 -11.49 64.25 6.46
N ALA A 70 -10.50 64.99 5.94
CA ALA A 70 -9.80 64.75 4.67
C ALA A 70 -8.26 64.64 4.85
N ASN A 71 -7.83 64.16 6.01
CA ASN A 71 -6.48 64.26 6.53
C ASN A 71 -5.71 62.93 6.72
N LEU A 72 -6.32 61.78 6.40
CA LEU A 72 -5.64 60.48 6.43
C LEU A 72 -5.40 59.95 5.01
N TYR A 73 -4.13 59.68 4.70
CA TYR A 73 -3.70 59.16 3.41
C TYR A 73 -3.03 57.80 3.55
N GLY A 74 -3.36 56.90 2.61
CA GLY A 74 -2.79 55.56 2.48
C GLY A 74 -2.01 55.42 1.19
N CYS A 75 -0.85 54.76 1.24
CA CYS A 75 -0.10 54.44 0.04
C CYS A 75 -0.68 53.18 -0.60
N VAL A 76 -1.38 53.32 -1.74
CA VAL A 76 -2.09 52.21 -2.42
C VAL A 76 -1.21 51.49 -3.45
N SER A 77 -0.19 52.16 -3.96
CA SER A 77 0.86 51.60 -4.82
C SER A 77 2.14 52.43 -4.63
N ALA A 78 3.29 51.92 -5.09
CA ALA A 78 4.56 52.59 -4.90
C ALA A 78 4.50 54.08 -5.30
N ASN A 79 4.87 54.96 -4.35
CA ASN A 79 4.85 56.43 -4.48
C ASN A 79 3.48 57.03 -4.83
N THR A 80 2.38 56.32 -4.55
CA THR A 80 1.00 56.74 -4.86
C THR A 80 0.16 56.83 -3.59
N TRP A 81 -0.13 58.05 -3.14
CA TRP A 81 -1.02 58.31 -2.01
C TRP A 81 -2.47 58.44 -2.46
N ALA A 82 -3.38 57.75 -1.77
CA ALA A 82 -4.82 57.93 -1.85
C ALA A 82 -5.35 58.52 -0.55
N LEU A 83 -6.50 59.19 -0.62
CA LEU A 83 -7.20 59.73 0.53
C LEU A 83 -8.15 58.67 1.10
N GLU A 84 -7.97 58.29 2.37
CA GLU A 84 -8.72 57.21 3.02
C GLU A 84 -9.97 57.71 3.77
N THR A 85 -10.08 59.02 3.98
CA THR A 85 -11.21 59.68 4.64
C THR A 85 -11.60 60.93 3.86
N GLY A 86 -12.88 61.12 3.54
CA GLY A 86 -13.32 62.33 2.83
C GLY A 86 -14.79 62.30 2.46
N GLY A 87 -15.64 62.92 3.29
CA GLY A 87 -17.05 63.12 2.96
C GLY A 87 -17.18 64.16 1.84
N GLY A 88 -17.53 63.71 0.64
CA GLY A 88 -17.73 64.60 -0.51
C GLY A 88 -18.84 65.63 -0.27
N ALA A 89 -18.68 66.82 -0.85
CA ALA A 89 -19.79 67.77 -0.97
C ALA A 89 -20.97 67.09 -1.69
N GLY A 90 -22.20 67.35 -1.22
CA GLY A 90 -23.39 66.70 -1.76
C GLY A 90 -23.51 66.88 -3.27
N ALA A 91 -23.81 65.79 -3.99
CA ALA A 91 -23.94 65.80 -5.43
C ALA A 91 -25.05 66.78 -5.89
N GLU A 92 -24.86 67.39 -7.07
CA GLU A 92 -25.88 68.24 -7.68
C GLU A 92 -27.17 67.45 -7.97
N ASN A 93 -28.31 68.14 -7.92
CA ASN A 93 -29.59 67.54 -8.26
C ASN A 93 -29.60 67.05 -9.72
N PRO A 94 -30.02 65.81 -10.01
CA PRO A 94 -30.08 65.29 -11.37
C PRO A 94 -30.97 66.15 -12.27
N SER A 95 -30.52 66.37 -13.51
CA SER A 95 -31.19 67.23 -14.47
C SER A 95 -31.20 66.66 -15.89
N GLN A 96 -32.25 67.00 -16.64
CA GLN A 96 -32.45 66.61 -18.03
C GLN A 96 -32.83 67.83 -18.86
N SER A 97 -32.01 68.16 -19.86
CA SER A 97 -32.32 69.21 -20.85
C SER A 97 -33.20 68.67 -21.98
N PHE A 98 -34.02 69.55 -22.55
CA PHE A 98 -34.98 69.25 -23.63
C PHE A 98 -35.22 70.47 -24.53
N THR A 99 -35.64 70.23 -25.78
CA THR A 99 -35.86 71.28 -26.79
C THR A 99 -37.12 71.03 -27.60
N ALA A 100 -38.04 72.00 -27.62
CA ALA A 100 -39.34 71.95 -28.30
C ALA A 100 -40.15 70.68 -28.03
N GLN A 101 -40.17 70.21 -26.77
CA GLN A 101 -40.90 69.00 -26.35
C GLN A 101 -42.14 69.33 -25.54
N THR A 102 -43.23 68.60 -25.79
CA THR A 102 -44.43 68.55 -24.92
C THR A 102 -44.33 67.44 -23.87
N VAL A 103 -43.46 66.44 -24.04
CA VAL A 103 -43.26 65.33 -23.11
C VAL A 103 -41.76 65.12 -22.92
N VAL A 104 -41.31 65.12 -21.67
CA VAL A 104 -39.90 64.97 -21.28
C VAL A 104 -39.77 63.85 -20.26
N THR A 105 -38.96 62.83 -20.56
CA THR A 105 -38.60 61.78 -19.60
C THR A 105 -37.35 62.20 -18.84
N LEU A 106 -37.50 62.53 -17.56
CA LEU A 106 -36.43 62.85 -16.63
C LEU A 106 -35.91 61.55 -15.99
N ALA A 107 -34.68 61.15 -16.33
CA ALA A 107 -33.96 60.09 -15.63
C ALA A 107 -33.21 60.71 -14.44
N HIS A 108 -33.70 60.46 -13.22
CA HIS A 108 -33.15 61.07 -12.00
C HIS A 108 -32.34 60.09 -11.14
N ASN A 109 -32.52 58.78 -11.27
CA ASN A 109 -31.74 57.76 -10.57
C ASN A 109 -31.67 57.90 -9.03
N LEU A 110 -32.70 58.51 -8.41
CA LEU A 110 -32.73 58.78 -6.96
C LEU A 110 -33.22 57.59 -6.12
N GLY A 111 -33.58 56.45 -6.72
CA GLY A 111 -34.10 55.26 -6.04
C GLY A 111 -35.45 55.45 -5.32
N THR A 112 -36.17 56.54 -5.58
CA THR A 112 -37.37 56.95 -4.84
C THR A 112 -38.46 57.51 -5.75
N GLN A 113 -39.72 57.26 -5.42
CA GLN A 113 -40.86 57.92 -6.04
C GLN A 113 -41.23 59.25 -5.34
N ASN A 114 -40.69 59.48 -4.15
CA ASN A 114 -40.89 60.72 -3.38
C ASN A 114 -39.91 61.78 -3.88
N ILE A 115 -40.25 62.45 -4.99
CA ILE A 115 -39.43 63.50 -5.61
C ILE A 115 -40.22 64.80 -5.79
N LEU A 116 -39.48 65.91 -5.85
CA LEU A 116 -39.91 67.22 -6.28
C LEU A 116 -39.25 67.51 -7.64
N VAL A 117 -40.04 67.83 -8.66
CA VAL A 117 -39.53 68.21 -9.99
C VAL A 117 -39.83 69.68 -10.25
N ARG A 118 -38.84 70.41 -10.80
CA ARG A 118 -39.01 71.78 -11.29
C ARG A 118 -38.36 71.90 -12.66
N CYS A 119 -39.01 72.58 -13.60
CA CYS A 119 -38.46 72.83 -14.93
C CYS A 119 -38.17 74.32 -15.12
N TYR A 120 -37.18 74.63 -15.95
CA TYR A 120 -36.65 75.97 -16.16
C TYR A 120 -36.39 76.25 -17.64
N ASP A 121 -36.66 77.47 -18.10
CA ASP A 121 -36.35 77.94 -19.46
C ASP A 121 -34.85 78.19 -19.67
N GLY A 122 -34.47 78.55 -20.90
CA GLY A 122 -33.09 78.92 -21.25
C GLY A 122 -32.55 80.17 -20.55
N ALA A 123 -33.39 80.90 -19.81
CA ALA A 123 -33.04 82.06 -18.98
C ALA A 123 -33.21 81.77 -17.47
N ASN A 124 -33.34 80.50 -17.08
CA ASN A 124 -33.53 80.02 -15.71
C ASN A 124 -34.81 80.47 -15.00
N ARG A 125 -35.86 80.86 -15.74
CA ARG A 125 -37.21 81.08 -15.18
C ARG A 125 -37.95 79.76 -15.05
N ALA A 126 -38.70 79.57 -13.97
CA ALA A 126 -39.47 78.34 -13.78
C ALA A 126 -40.59 78.23 -14.82
N ILE A 127 -40.67 77.06 -15.48
CA ILE A 127 -41.76 76.67 -16.37
C ILE A 127 -42.70 75.76 -15.55
N GLU A 128 -43.98 76.09 -15.54
CA GLU A 128 -45.00 75.21 -14.98
C GLU A 128 -45.38 74.11 -15.99
N PHE A 129 -45.46 72.87 -15.53
CA PHE A 129 -45.90 71.74 -16.34
C PHE A 129 -47.41 71.53 -16.24
N ASP A 130 -47.99 70.89 -17.26
CA ASP A 130 -49.39 70.48 -17.27
C ASP A 130 -49.61 69.26 -16.35
N SER A 131 -48.68 68.30 -16.39
CA SER A 131 -48.66 67.17 -15.48
C SER A 131 -47.25 66.64 -15.22
N LEU A 132 -47.07 66.04 -14.04
CA LEU A 132 -45.89 65.29 -13.63
C LEU A 132 -46.35 63.89 -13.22
N VAL A 133 -45.79 62.85 -13.86
CA VAL A 133 -46.04 61.45 -13.52
C VAL A 133 -44.71 60.81 -13.13
N VAL A 134 -44.56 60.42 -11.87
CA VAL A 134 -43.39 59.64 -11.44
C VAL A 134 -43.61 58.20 -11.91
N THR A 135 -42.80 57.74 -12.87
CA THR A 135 -42.98 56.45 -13.56
C THR A 135 -42.23 55.30 -12.91
N GLY A 136 -41.33 55.60 -11.96
CA GLY A 136 -40.67 54.64 -11.09
C GLY A 136 -39.66 55.32 -10.17
N GLY A 137 -38.89 54.55 -9.39
CA GLY A 137 -37.91 55.12 -8.45
C GLY A 137 -36.75 55.92 -9.09
N ASN A 138 -36.56 55.80 -10.41
CA ASN A 138 -35.44 56.41 -11.13
C ASN A 138 -35.88 57.30 -12.29
N SER A 139 -37.17 57.40 -12.59
CA SER A 139 -37.67 58.22 -13.69
C SER A 139 -39.03 58.87 -13.39
N ALA A 140 -39.21 60.06 -13.96
CA ALA A 140 -40.49 60.74 -14.04
C ALA A 140 -40.69 61.33 -15.44
N VAL A 141 -41.95 61.46 -15.85
CA VAL A 141 -42.37 62.07 -17.11
C VAL A 141 -43.05 63.40 -16.81
N VAL A 142 -42.56 64.46 -17.44
CA VAL A 142 -43.12 65.81 -17.37
C VAL A 142 -43.83 66.10 -18.69
N THR A 143 -45.08 66.54 -18.61
CA THR A 143 -45.89 66.94 -19.78
C THR A 143 -46.17 68.44 -19.72
N PHE A 144 -46.05 69.12 -20.86
CA PHE A 144 -46.37 70.54 -21.03
C PHE A 144 -47.53 70.70 -22.02
N ALA A 145 -48.45 71.65 -21.74
CA ALA A 145 -49.59 71.95 -22.61
C ALA A 145 -49.19 72.49 -24.00
N THR A 146 -47.96 72.97 -24.16
CA THR A 146 -47.35 73.43 -25.43
C THR A 146 -45.88 73.00 -25.49
N PRO A 147 -45.25 72.92 -26.68
CA PRO A 147 -43.83 72.57 -26.77
C PRO A 147 -42.94 73.58 -26.03
N GLN A 148 -42.09 73.11 -25.12
CA GLN A 148 -41.18 73.92 -24.32
C GLN A 148 -39.71 73.57 -24.60
N THR A 149 -38.79 74.48 -24.26
CA THR A 149 -37.33 74.29 -24.34
C THR A 149 -36.69 74.73 -23.02
N GLY A 150 -35.86 73.88 -22.43
CA GLY A 150 -35.35 74.12 -21.09
C GLY A 150 -34.64 72.92 -20.46
N ARG A 151 -34.65 72.86 -19.13
CA ARG A 151 -34.24 71.67 -18.35
C ARG A 151 -35.21 71.39 -17.21
N CYS A 152 -35.43 70.13 -16.88
CA CYS A 152 -36.10 69.71 -15.66
C CYS A 152 -35.06 69.18 -14.67
N VAL A 153 -35.19 69.53 -13.40
CA VAL A 153 -34.38 69.01 -12.28
C VAL A 153 -35.27 68.22 -11.33
N ALA A 154 -34.78 67.12 -10.80
CA ALA A 154 -35.41 66.40 -9.70
C ALA A 154 -34.59 66.59 -8.42
N ASN A 155 -35.26 66.92 -7.33
CA ASN A 155 -34.71 66.84 -5.98
C ASN A 155 -35.55 65.83 -5.19
N GLY A 156 -34.89 64.94 -4.47
CA GLY A 156 -35.55 64.01 -3.56
C GLY A 156 -34.50 63.32 -2.74
N THR A 157 -34.72 63.20 -1.43
CA THR A 157 -33.95 62.28 -0.62
C THR A 157 -34.37 60.87 -1.01
N GLY A 158 -33.41 60.09 -1.54
CA GLY A 158 -33.65 58.71 -1.91
C GLY A 158 -34.17 57.91 -0.72
N GLY A 159 -35.41 57.44 -0.78
CA GLY A 159 -35.93 56.43 0.12
C GLY A 159 -35.15 55.13 -0.05
N GLY A 160 -34.04 54.98 0.68
CA GLY A 160 -33.16 53.81 0.59
C GLY A 160 -32.21 53.82 -0.62
N GLY A 161 -31.90 54.97 -1.22
CA GLY A 161 -30.87 55.11 -2.25
C GLY A 161 -29.49 55.34 -1.64
N THR A 162 -28.81 54.31 -1.14
CA THR A 162 -27.51 54.45 -0.46
C THR A 162 -26.36 54.77 -1.42
N GLY A 163 -25.78 55.96 -1.26
CA GLY A 163 -24.41 56.28 -1.63
C GLY A 163 -23.95 57.55 -0.91
N GLY A 164 -23.04 57.50 0.07
CA GLY A 164 -22.48 56.34 0.76
C GLY A 164 -21.89 56.79 2.10
N GLY A 165 -22.20 56.08 3.18
CA GLY A 165 -21.80 56.47 4.55
C GLY A 165 -22.43 55.58 5.63
N GLY A 166 -21.83 54.41 5.82
CA GLY A 166 -22.00 53.53 7.01
C GLY A 166 -23.43 53.36 7.57
N GLY A 167 -24.18 52.37 7.06
CA GLY A 167 -25.52 52.08 7.61
C GLY A 167 -26.39 51.15 6.76
N GLY A 168 -26.01 50.91 5.50
CA GLY A 168 -26.51 49.73 4.79
C GLY A 168 -26.12 48.50 5.59
N GLY A 169 -27.10 47.69 6.00
CA GLY A 169 -26.83 46.34 6.48
C GLY A 169 -25.99 45.66 5.41
N SER A 170 -24.76 45.28 5.78
CA SER A 170 -23.81 44.67 4.85
C SER A 170 -24.35 43.31 4.44
N GLY A 171 -25.24 43.29 3.45
CA GLY A 171 -25.51 42.10 2.66
C GLY A 171 -24.18 41.70 2.06
N GLU A 172 -23.59 40.63 2.61
CA GLU A 172 -22.23 40.23 2.33
C GLU A 172 -22.07 40.14 0.81
N ALA A 173 -21.03 40.82 0.29
CA ALA A 173 -20.70 40.81 -1.12
C ALA A 173 -20.14 39.43 -1.48
N ASN A 174 -21.06 38.47 -1.56
CA ASN A 174 -20.79 37.04 -1.62
C ASN A 174 -20.15 36.70 -2.96
N THR A 175 -18.83 36.67 -2.95
CA THR A 175 -18.00 36.24 -4.07
C THR A 175 -17.79 34.72 -3.97
N ALA A 176 -18.12 34.04 -5.06
CA ALA A 176 -17.81 32.63 -5.24
C ALA A 176 -17.07 32.47 -6.56
N SER A 177 -15.94 31.78 -6.53
CA SER A 177 -15.06 31.64 -7.68
C SER A 177 -14.41 30.26 -7.69
N ASN A 178 -14.26 29.69 -8.89
CA ASN A 178 -13.56 28.44 -9.08
C ASN A 178 -12.07 28.75 -9.28
N VAL A 179 -11.28 28.69 -8.21
CA VAL A 179 -9.85 29.06 -8.24
C VAL A 179 -8.99 27.84 -8.60
N GLY A 180 -8.24 27.94 -9.69
CA GLY A 180 -7.36 26.88 -10.19
C GLY A 180 -7.26 26.88 -11.73
N VAL A 181 -6.38 26.04 -12.28
CA VAL A 181 -6.14 25.93 -13.74
C VAL A 181 -6.56 24.58 -14.35
N GLY A 182 -7.20 23.70 -13.56
CA GLY A 182 -7.65 22.38 -14.01
C GLY A 182 -8.72 21.79 -13.10
N GLY A 183 -9.39 20.74 -13.58
CA GLY A 183 -10.55 20.14 -12.93
C GLY A 183 -11.88 20.78 -13.33
N VAL A 184 -12.95 20.45 -12.63
CA VAL A 184 -14.30 21.01 -12.84
C VAL A 184 -14.70 21.83 -11.61
N GLY A 185 -14.88 23.14 -11.80
CA GLY A 185 -15.32 24.03 -10.72
C GLY A 185 -16.75 23.74 -10.25
N LEU A 186 -16.99 23.83 -8.93
CA LEU A 186 -18.27 23.56 -8.29
C LEU A 186 -19.23 24.75 -8.28
N PHE A 187 -18.74 25.99 -8.25
CA PHE A 187 -19.62 27.16 -8.37
C PHE A 187 -20.29 27.17 -9.74
N LEU A 188 -21.63 27.32 -9.75
CA LEU A 188 -22.45 27.40 -10.96
C LEU A 188 -22.80 28.86 -11.28
N ALA A 189 -23.52 29.53 -10.38
CA ALA A 189 -24.01 30.88 -10.57
C ALA A 189 -24.37 31.56 -9.23
N LYS A 190 -24.56 32.88 -9.25
CA LYS A 190 -25.19 33.63 -8.17
C LYS A 190 -26.58 34.07 -8.62
N SER A 191 -27.61 33.61 -7.91
CA SER A 191 -29.02 33.83 -8.25
C SER A 191 -29.67 34.72 -7.19
N GLY A 192 -29.59 36.04 -7.41
CA GLY A 192 -29.95 37.03 -6.40
C GLY A 192 -29.08 36.88 -5.14
N VAL A 193 -29.69 36.50 -4.02
CA VAL A 193 -28.96 36.22 -2.76
C VAL A 193 -28.32 34.84 -2.72
N ASP A 194 -28.81 33.87 -3.50
CA ASP A 194 -28.36 32.48 -3.46
C ASP A 194 -27.00 32.28 -4.15
N LEU A 195 -26.21 31.33 -3.64
CA LEU A 195 -24.97 30.85 -4.24
C LEU A 195 -25.19 29.41 -4.73
N GLU A 196 -25.49 29.27 -6.01
CA GLU A 196 -25.79 27.98 -6.62
C GLU A 196 -24.48 27.21 -6.88
N PHE A 197 -24.38 26.02 -6.29
CA PHE A 197 -23.29 25.08 -6.52
C PHE A 197 -23.80 23.85 -7.28
N LYS A 198 -22.94 23.26 -8.09
CA LYS A 198 -23.19 21.97 -8.74
C LYS A 198 -23.23 20.88 -7.67
N THR A 199 -24.27 20.04 -7.70
CA THR A 199 -24.35 18.84 -6.85
C THR A 199 -23.18 17.90 -7.16
N ILE A 200 -22.52 17.41 -6.12
CA ILE A 200 -21.51 16.36 -6.24
C ILE A 200 -22.25 15.02 -6.34
N ASN A 201 -21.96 14.24 -7.38
CA ASN A 201 -22.58 12.92 -7.62
C ASN A 201 -21.54 11.91 -8.11
N ALA A 202 -21.65 10.66 -7.67
CA ALA A 202 -20.82 9.57 -8.16
C ALA A 202 -21.25 9.14 -9.57
N GLY A 203 -20.35 9.21 -10.55
CA GLY A 203 -20.60 8.73 -11.92
C GLY A 203 -20.65 7.20 -12.05
N SER A 204 -20.38 6.45 -10.98
CA SER A 204 -20.45 4.98 -10.92
C SER A 204 -20.47 4.51 -9.46
N GLY A 205 -20.95 3.30 -9.19
CA GLY A 205 -20.99 2.72 -7.84
C GLY A 205 -19.62 2.50 -7.16
N ARG A 206 -18.49 2.79 -7.83
CA ARG A 206 -17.13 2.74 -7.27
C ARG A 206 -16.82 3.86 -6.28
N ILE A 207 -17.52 4.99 -6.36
CA ILE A 207 -17.38 6.12 -5.45
C ILE A 207 -18.70 6.28 -4.69
N VAL A 208 -18.61 6.53 -3.38
CA VAL A 208 -19.73 6.91 -2.53
C VAL A 208 -19.61 8.40 -2.26
N ILE A 209 -20.74 9.11 -2.38
CA ILE A 209 -20.88 10.48 -1.90
C ILE A 209 -21.85 10.43 -0.73
N SER A 210 -21.42 10.80 0.47
CA SER A 210 -22.28 10.90 1.66
C SER A 210 -22.23 12.30 2.26
N ASN A 211 -23.33 12.70 2.88
CA ASN A 211 -23.42 13.96 3.61
C ASN A 211 -23.17 13.69 5.10
N ASP A 212 -22.01 14.10 5.61
CA ASP A 212 -21.78 14.13 7.06
C ASP A 212 -22.50 15.35 7.64
N ALA A 213 -23.67 15.11 8.22
CA ALA A 213 -24.47 16.14 8.88
C ALA A 213 -23.89 16.61 10.23
N VAL A 214 -22.97 15.85 10.84
CA VAL A 214 -22.32 16.17 12.12
C VAL A 214 -21.17 17.14 11.87
N ASN A 215 -20.29 16.80 10.92
CA ASN A 215 -19.12 17.62 10.59
C ASN A 215 -19.40 18.69 9.53
N LYS A 216 -20.54 18.60 8.82
CA LYS A 216 -20.94 19.46 7.69
C LYS A 216 -20.03 19.30 6.47
N GLU A 217 -19.64 18.06 6.21
CA GLU A 217 -18.72 17.67 5.16
C GLU A 217 -19.43 16.84 4.09
N VAL A 218 -18.93 16.88 2.86
CA VAL A 218 -19.34 15.94 1.81
C VAL A 218 -18.23 14.90 1.70
N ASP A 219 -18.48 13.73 2.27
CA ASP A 219 -17.58 12.60 2.17
C ASP A 219 -17.53 12.12 0.72
N VAL A 220 -16.31 11.92 0.23
CA VAL A 220 -16.05 11.30 -1.07
C VAL A 220 -15.11 10.13 -0.82
N ASP A 221 -15.69 8.94 -0.68
CA ASP A 221 -14.94 7.70 -0.39
C ASP A 221 -15.12 6.67 -1.51
N VAL A 222 -14.26 5.68 -1.52
CA VAL A 222 -14.27 4.57 -2.47
C VAL A 222 -15.16 3.46 -1.93
N ASN A 223 -16.11 2.97 -2.73
CA ASN A 223 -16.91 1.80 -2.38
C ASN A 223 -16.08 0.52 -2.55
N PRO A 224 -15.61 -0.14 -1.47
CA PRO A 224 -14.67 -1.25 -1.62
C PRO A 224 -15.33 -2.47 -2.28
N ALA A 225 -16.65 -2.65 -2.10
CA ALA A 225 -17.42 -3.75 -2.70
C ALA A 225 -17.62 -3.60 -4.22
N SER A 226 -17.39 -2.41 -4.78
CA SER A 226 -17.47 -2.14 -6.22
C SER A 226 -16.10 -2.06 -6.91
N LEU A 227 -15.00 -2.32 -6.18
CA LEU A 227 -13.65 -2.40 -6.75
C LEU A 227 -13.38 -3.80 -7.30
N ASP A 228 -13.46 -3.94 -8.63
CA ASP A 228 -12.92 -5.11 -9.31
C ASP A 228 -11.42 -4.91 -9.60
N LEU A 229 -10.61 -5.86 -9.09
CA LEU A 229 -9.17 -5.93 -9.31
C LEU A 229 -8.81 -6.24 -10.77
N GLY A 230 -9.70 -6.88 -11.53
CA GLY A 230 -9.52 -7.17 -12.95
C GLY A 230 -9.61 -5.94 -13.87
N ALA A 231 -10.27 -4.86 -13.43
CA ALA A 231 -10.43 -3.62 -14.18
C ALA A 231 -9.34 -2.57 -13.89
N LEU A 232 -8.49 -2.80 -12.88
CA LEU A 232 -7.42 -1.89 -12.48
C LEU A 232 -6.09 -2.34 -13.10
N GLY A 233 -5.65 -1.67 -14.16
CA GLY A 233 -4.38 -1.97 -14.83
C GLY A 233 -3.18 -1.85 -13.89
N GLY A 234 -2.34 -2.88 -13.84
CA GLY A 234 -1.16 -2.94 -12.97
C GLY A 234 -0.69 -4.38 -12.72
N SER A 235 0.23 -4.55 -11.77
CA SER A 235 0.63 -5.86 -11.26
C SER A 235 0.31 -5.95 -9.78
N LEU A 236 -0.30 -7.05 -9.35
CA LEU A 236 -0.53 -7.34 -7.94
C LEU A 236 0.75 -7.89 -7.33
N THR A 237 1.39 -7.09 -6.48
CA THR A 237 2.49 -7.58 -5.65
C THR A 237 1.97 -8.59 -4.63
N ALA A 238 2.83 -9.52 -4.20
CA ALA A 238 2.48 -10.51 -3.17
C ALA A 238 2.09 -9.89 -1.81
N SER A 239 2.25 -8.57 -1.61
CA SER A 239 1.72 -7.87 -0.43
C SER A 239 0.20 -7.60 -0.54
N GLN A 240 -0.29 -7.23 -1.73
CA GLN A 240 -1.63 -6.67 -1.96
C GLN A 240 -2.77 -7.71 -2.00
N ILE A 241 -2.47 -8.97 -2.30
CA ILE A 241 -3.44 -10.07 -2.15
C ILE A 241 -3.74 -10.22 -0.64
N ALA A 242 -4.97 -10.55 -0.24
CA ALA A 242 -5.28 -10.77 1.17
C ALA A 242 -4.46 -11.94 1.75
N THR A 243 -4.00 -11.84 2.99
CA THR A 243 -3.18 -12.91 3.63
C THR A 243 -3.93 -14.23 3.71
N ALA A 244 -5.26 -14.22 3.82
CA ALA A 244 -6.12 -15.40 3.77
C ALA A 244 -6.15 -16.12 2.40
N SER A 245 -5.68 -15.48 1.34
CA SER A 245 -5.65 -16.02 -0.04
C SER A 245 -4.24 -16.41 -0.51
N LYS A 246 -3.27 -16.48 0.41
CA LYS A 246 -1.89 -16.94 0.16
C LYS A 246 -1.54 -18.06 1.14
N GLN A 247 -0.76 -19.02 0.70
CA GLN A 247 -0.01 -19.92 1.59
C GLN A 247 1.46 -19.96 1.12
N GLY A 248 2.39 -19.96 2.07
CA GLY A 248 3.84 -19.87 1.82
C GLY A 248 4.45 -18.48 2.04
N GLY A 249 5.77 -18.47 2.32
CA GLY A 249 6.55 -17.26 2.64
C GLY A 249 7.47 -16.78 1.50
N GLY A 250 7.26 -17.24 0.27
CA GLY A 250 8.06 -16.83 -0.88
C GLY A 250 7.72 -15.41 -1.35
N ALA A 251 8.67 -14.73 -2.00
CA ALA A 251 8.44 -13.44 -2.68
C ALA A 251 7.52 -13.53 -3.92
N LYS A 252 6.91 -14.70 -4.15
CA LYS A 252 5.95 -15.05 -5.21
C LYS A 252 4.80 -15.80 -4.55
N VAL A 253 3.55 -15.55 -4.97
CA VAL A 253 2.42 -16.37 -4.52
C VAL A 253 2.52 -17.75 -5.17
N GLN A 254 2.48 -18.81 -4.37
CA GLN A 254 2.62 -20.20 -4.81
C GLN A 254 1.47 -21.00 -4.19
N MET A 255 0.53 -21.47 -5.02
CA MET A 255 -0.75 -22.02 -4.54
C MET A 255 -0.63 -23.51 -4.19
N PHE A 256 -0.35 -23.86 -2.93
CA PHE A 256 -0.44 -25.22 -2.37
C PHE A 256 -0.90 -25.16 -0.89
N GLY A 257 -1.91 -25.97 -0.55
CA GLY A 257 -2.87 -25.68 0.53
C GLY A 257 -2.40 -25.77 1.98
N GLY A 258 -2.87 -24.79 2.76
CA GLY A 258 -3.05 -24.79 4.21
C GLY A 258 -1.82 -24.48 5.08
N GLY A 259 -0.70 -25.16 4.83
CA GLY A 259 0.36 -25.33 5.85
C GLY A 259 1.74 -24.76 5.51
N VAL A 260 2.68 -24.96 6.43
CA VAL A 260 4.12 -24.72 6.20
C VAL A 260 4.66 -25.80 5.28
N VAL A 261 5.21 -25.39 4.14
CA VAL A 261 5.84 -26.27 3.14
C VAL A 261 7.33 -26.40 3.48
N ALA A 262 7.79 -27.60 3.82
CA ALA A 262 9.19 -27.92 4.07
C ALA A 262 9.99 -28.11 2.76
N ALA A 263 11.31 -28.11 2.85
CA ALA A 263 12.15 -28.49 1.72
C ALA A 263 11.88 -29.95 1.34
N ASN A 264 11.62 -30.20 0.05
CA ASN A 264 11.13 -31.46 -0.52
C ASN A 264 9.69 -31.86 -0.16
N ASP A 265 8.84 -30.97 0.38
CA ASP A 265 7.40 -31.26 0.49
C ASP A 265 6.72 -31.27 -0.88
N CYS A 266 5.78 -32.21 -1.06
CA CYS A 266 5.08 -32.40 -2.32
C CYS A 266 3.70 -31.74 -2.37
N ALA A 267 3.38 -31.22 -3.54
CA ALA A 267 2.05 -30.82 -3.96
C ALA A 267 1.12 -32.01 -4.21
N LYS A 268 -0.18 -31.86 -3.91
CA LYS A 268 -1.25 -32.66 -4.53
C LYS A 268 -2.50 -31.80 -4.76
N PHE A 269 -3.47 -32.34 -5.48
CA PHE A 269 -4.82 -31.78 -5.55
C PHE A 269 -5.76 -32.60 -4.66
N ASP A 270 -6.71 -31.96 -4.00
CA ASP A 270 -7.80 -32.65 -3.30
C ASP A 270 -8.98 -32.96 -4.25
N ALA A 271 -10.00 -33.66 -3.75
CA ALA A 271 -11.18 -34.03 -4.52
C ALA A 271 -12.08 -32.84 -4.91
N ALA A 272 -11.86 -31.65 -4.34
CA ALA A 272 -12.53 -30.40 -4.69
C ALA A 272 -11.69 -29.56 -5.68
N GLY A 273 -10.55 -30.07 -6.15
CA GLY A 273 -9.64 -29.37 -7.06
C GLY A 273 -8.79 -28.30 -6.38
N ASN A 274 -8.83 -28.18 -5.05
CA ASN A 274 -7.90 -27.30 -4.34
C ASN A 274 -6.52 -27.90 -4.39
N VAL A 275 -5.54 -27.03 -4.53
CA VAL A 275 -4.15 -27.43 -4.37
C VAL A 275 -3.86 -27.57 -2.87
N VAL A 276 -3.34 -28.70 -2.42
CA VAL A 276 -3.09 -29.04 -1.00
C VAL A 276 -1.70 -29.63 -0.79
N SER A 277 -1.13 -29.48 0.42
CA SER A 277 0.10 -30.20 0.79
C SER A 277 -0.15 -31.72 0.80
N ASN A 278 0.83 -32.51 0.34
CA ASN A 278 0.75 -33.96 0.45
C ASN A 278 0.79 -34.45 1.91
N GLY A 279 1.28 -33.63 2.85
CA GLY A 279 1.40 -33.98 4.27
C GLY A 279 2.66 -34.77 4.62
N GLY A 280 3.64 -34.80 3.71
CA GLY A 280 4.94 -35.44 3.89
C GLY A 280 5.88 -35.13 2.73
N PRO A 281 7.18 -35.47 2.87
CA PRO A 281 8.15 -35.27 1.80
C PRO A 281 7.71 -36.01 0.54
N CYS A 282 8.09 -35.47 -0.62
CA CYS A 282 8.03 -36.18 -1.88
C CYS A 282 8.73 -37.54 -1.71
N SER A 283 7.95 -38.62 -1.74
CA SER A 283 8.46 -39.99 -1.69
C SER A 283 9.54 -40.13 -2.75
N ALA A 284 10.78 -40.41 -2.34
CA ALA A 284 11.86 -40.66 -3.29
C ALA A 284 11.40 -41.78 -4.25
N GLY A 285 11.37 -41.47 -5.56
CA GLY A 285 10.42 -42.07 -6.50
C GLY A 285 10.41 -43.60 -6.58
N GLY A 286 9.61 -44.23 -5.73
CA GLY A 286 9.13 -45.60 -5.86
C GLY A 286 7.63 -45.55 -6.16
N SER A 287 7.16 -46.37 -7.11
CA SER A 287 5.81 -46.30 -7.69
C SER A 287 4.65 -46.62 -6.72
N GLY A 288 4.91 -46.82 -5.44
CA GLY A 288 3.95 -47.36 -4.48
C GLY A 288 3.70 -48.86 -4.63
N ASP A 289 4.17 -49.48 -5.71
CA ASP A 289 3.95 -50.90 -5.98
C ASP A 289 4.61 -51.81 -4.93
N THR A 290 3.80 -52.68 -4.36
CA THR A 290 4.27 -53.92 -3.77
C THR A 290 4.86 -54.80 -4.87
N ILE A 291 6.19 -54.87 -4.93
CA ILE A 291 6.91 -56.01 -5.55
C ILE A 291 6.38 -57.27 -4.87
N SER A 292 5.49 -57.98 -5.57
CA SER A 292 5.08 -59.35 -5.22
C SER A 292 6.18 -60.28 -5.74
N ALA A 293 6.58 -61.24 -4.92
CA ALA A 293 7.57 -62.24 -5.28
C ALA A 293 6.92 -63.62 -5.29
N ASP A 294 7.13 -64.33 -6.40
CA ASP A 294 6.77 -65.73 -6.53
C ASP A 294 7.83 -66.63 -5.86
N GLN A 295 7.50 -67.91 -5.72
CA GLN A 295 8.38 -68.92 -5.12
C GLN A 295 9.78 -68.92 -5.78
N GLY A 296 10.83 -68.99 -4.97
CA GLY A 296 12.24 -68.87 -5.40
C GLY A 296 12.85 -67.49 -5.16
N ILE A 297 12.03 -66.44 -4.95
CA ILE A 297 12.48 -65.07 -4.73
C ILE A 297 12.04 -64.56 -3.36
N VAL A 298 12.97 -64.00 -2.60
CA VAL A 298 12.69 -63.29 -1.34
C VAL A 298 12.91 -61.79 -1.52
N VAL A 299 11.97 -60.97 -1.03
CA VAL A 299 12.06 -59.50 -1.05
C VAL A 299 12.21 -59.00 0.38
N THR A 300 13.41 -58.53 0.72
CA THR A 300 13.76 -58.13 2.08
C THR A 300 13.83 -56.61 2.19
N PRO A 301 13.12 -55.98 3.14
CA PRO A 301 13.32 -54.56 3.44
C PRO A 301 14.75 -54.32 3.96
N ILE A 302 15.50 -53.42 3.32
CA ILE A 302 16.89 -53.09 3.69
C ILE A 302 17.05 -51.69 4.29
N ALA A 303 16.14 -50.77 3.98
CA ALA A 303 16.03 -49.45 4.59
C ALA A 303 14.60 -48.90 4.39
N PRO A 304 14.21 -47.79 5.05
CA PRO A 304 12.97 -47.10 4.70
C PRO A 304 12.94 -46.77 3.20
N LEU A 305 11.87 -47.21 2.52
CA LEU A 305 11.68 -47.10 1.06
C LEU A 305 12.64 -47.91 0.15
N SER A 306 13.54 -48.73 0.71
CA SER A 306 14.45 -49.59 -0.08
C SER A 306 14.25 -51.08 0.21
N LYS A 307 14.07 -51.86 -0.86
CA LYS A 307 13.93 -53.32 -0.82
C LYS A 307 15.08 -53.97 -1.59
N SER A 308 15.65 -55.05 -1.08
CA SER A 308 16.49 -55.95 -1.88
C SER A 308 15.65 -57.12 -2.42
N VAL A 309 16.05 -57.64 -3.56
CA VAL A 309 15.50 -58.86 -4.17
C VAL A 309 16.61 -59.90 -4.14
N GLY A 310 16.32 -61.09 -3.59
CA GLY A 310 17.28 -62.17 -3.43
C GLY A 310 16.67 -63.54 -3.71
N VAL A 311 17.50 -64.58 -3.66
CA VAL A 311 17.08 -65.97 -3.82
C VAL A 311 16.57 -66.51 -2.48
N ASP A 312 15.41 -67.15 -2.48
CA ASP A 312 14.89 -67.85 -1.31
C ASP A 312 15.63 -69.17 -1.09
N THR A 313 16.40 -69.24 0.00
CA THR A 313 17.14 -70.44 0.42
C THR A 313 16.28 -71.50 1.09
N ALA A 314 14.94 -71.36 1.03
CA ALA A 314 13.97 -72.43 1.23
C ALA A 314 13.33 -72.99 -0.08
N THR A 315 13.54 -72.41 -1.28
CA THR A 315 12.97 -72.93 -2.56
C THR A 315 13.90 -73.15 -3.81
N VAL A 316 15.23 -72.93 -3.79
CA VAL A 316 16.19 -73.01 -4.95
C VAL A 316 17.19 -74.24 -4.90
N PRO A 317 18.52 -74.23 -5.21
CA PRO A 317 19.45 -75.32 -4.72
C PRO A 317 20.59 -74.95 -3.72
N THR A 318 21.11 -75.94 -2.94
CA THR A 318 22.24 -75.77 -1.98
C THR A 318 23.09 -77.05 -1.82
N TYR A 319 24.37 -76.86 -1.47
CA TYR A 319 25.34 -77.92 -1.22
C TYR A 319 25.71 -78.01 0.26
N LEU A 320 25.78 -79.23 0.80
CA LEU A 320 26.27 -79.53 2.16
C LEU A 320 27.56 -80.35 2.04
N SER A 321 28.62 -80.02 2.78
CA SER A 321 29.90 -80.75 2.71
C SER A 321 30.55 -80.86 4.09
N ALA A 322 31.12 -82.02 4.40
CA ALA A 322 31.91 -82.27 5.60
C ALA A 322 33.11 -83.18 5.32
N THR A 323 34.08 -83.16 6.22
CA THR A 323 35.29 -84.00 6.19
C THR A 323 35.56 -84.58 7.57
N ALA A 324 36.09 -85.80 7.65
CA ALA A 324 36.64 -86.36 8.88
C ALA A 324 37.91 -87.18 8.58
N SER A 325 38.85 -87.18 9.51
CA SER A 325 39.91 -88.20 9.56
C SER A 325 39.31 -89.48 10.11
N LEU A 326 39.51 -90.60 9.42
CA LEU A 326 39.00 -91.91 9.81
C LEU A 326 40.14 -92.93 9.75
N ASP A 327 40.29 -93.68 10.84
CA ASP A 327 41.22 -94.79 10.99
C ASP A 327 40.41 -96.09 10.89
N PHE A 328 40.71 -96.92 9.88
CA PHE A 328 39.96 -98.15 9.63
C PHE A 328 40.76 -99.35 10.18
N PRO A 329 40.12 -100.29 10.90
CA PRO A 329 40.81 -101.49 11.37
C PRO A 329 41.21 -102.39 10.20
N SER A 330 42.27 -103.19 10.38
CA SER A 330 42.77 -104.11 9.36
C SER A 330 41.69 -104.96 8.70
N ILE A 331 41.52 -104.74 7.40
CA ILE A 331 40.48 -105.34 6.57
C ILE A 331 41.05 -106.60 5.91
N ALA A 332 40.56 -107.76 6.33
CA ALA A 332 40.90 -109.05 5.71
C ALA A 332 40.38 -109.16 4.26
N GLN A 333 40.96 -110.09 3.49
CA GLN A 333 40.49 -110.39 2.14
C GLN A 333 38.98 -110.70 2.13
N SER A 334 38.26 -110.09 1.18
CA SER A 334 36.80 -110.22 1.02
C SER A 334 35.96 -109.77 2.23
N ALA A 335 36.58 -109.06 3.19
CA ALA A 335 35.88 -108.37 4.26
C ALA A 335 35.71 -106.87 3.93
N CYS A 336 34.86 -106.21 4.71
CA CYS A 336 34.69 -104.76 4.70
C CYS A 336 34.71 -104.22 6.14
N ALA A 337 35.20 -103.00 6.31
CA ALA A 337 35.05 -102.21 7.53
C ALA A 337 34.22 -100.95 7.26
N GLU A 338 33.63 -100.37 8.30
CA GLU A 338 32.72 -99.24 8.20
C GLU A 338 33.03 -98.17 9.25
N GLU A 339 33.09 -96.91 8.80
CA GLU A 339 33.25 -95.74 9.66
C GLU A 339 32.24 -94.65 9.27
N THR A 340 32.16 -93.55 10.03
CA THR A 340 31.14 -92.51 9.83
C THR A 340 31.65 -91.07 9.88
N ILE A 341 31.16 -90.23 8.96
CA ILE A 341 31.31 -88.77 8.99
C ILE A 341 30.02 -88.12 9.49
N SER A 342 30.14 -87.20 10.45
CA SER A 342 29.07 -86.27 10.83
C SER A 342 28.91 -85.16 9.78
N LEU A 343 27.78 -85.16 9.06
CA LEU A 343 27.41 -84.13 8.09
C LEU A 343 26.05 -83.54 8.48
N VAL A 344 26.08 -82.48 9.31
CA VAL A 344 24.87 -81.82 9.80
C VAL A 344 24.04 -81.29 8.62
N GLY A 345 22.76 -81.64 8.60
CA GLY A 345 21.81 -81.34 7.52
C GLY A 345 21.55 -82.52 6.58
N ALA A 346 22.35 -83.60 6.62
CA ALA A 346 22.12 -84.80 5.82
C ALA A 346 20.84 -85.56 6.26
N GLY A 347 20.04 -86.01 5.30
CA GLY A 347 18.85 -86.84 5.49
C GLY A 347 19.05 -88.24 4.89
N THR A 348 18.51 -89.26 5.54
CA THR A 348 18.61 -90.65 5.05
C THR A 348 18.07 -90.75 3.62
N GLY A 349 18.90 -91.26 2.71
CA GLY A 349 18.57 -91.37 1.28
C GLY A 349 19.06 -90.23 0.39
N ASP A 350 19.65 -89.17 0.95
CA ASP A 350 20.36 -88.15 0.14
C ASP A 350 21.48 -88.81 -0.70
N SER A 351 21.64 -88.32 -1.94
CA SER A 351 22.76 -88.70 -2.79
C SER A 351 24.06 -88.04 -2.32
N VAL A 352 25.07 -88.87 -2.03
CA VAL A 352 26.40 -88.42 -1.58
C VAL A 352 27.40 -88.49 -2.73
N ALA A 353 27.95 -87.34 -3.12
CA ALA A 353 29.17 -87.27 -3.88
C ALA A 353 30.36 -87.55 -2.94
N ALA A 354 30.95 -88.73 -3.11
CA ALA A 354 32.07 -89.20 -2.29
C ALA A 354 33.39 -88.55 -2.71
N GLY A 355 34.09 -87.93 -1.75
CA GLY A 355 35.46 -87.46 -1.91
C GLY A 355 36.43 -88.38 -1.18
N TRP A 356 37.04 -89.29 -1.93
CA TRP A 356 38.03 -90.24 -1.43
C TRP A 356 39.40 -89.57 -1.18
N PRO A 357 40.21 -90.05 -0.22
CA PRO A 357 41.60 -89.63 -0.08
C PRO A 357 42.39 -89.86 -1.36
N SER A 358 43.38 -89.01 -1.64
CA SER A 358 44.23 -89.12 -2.84
C SER A 358 45.18 -90.32 -2.84
N LEU A 359 45.40 -90.96 -1.69
CA LEU A 359 46.33 -92.07 -1.48
C LEU A 359 45.67 -93.26 -0.77
N LEU A 360 44.45 -93.64 -1.19
CA LEU A 360 43.83 -94.87 -0.71
C LEU A 360 44.61 -96.11 -1.21
N GLU A 361 44.91 -97.06 -0.32
CA GLU A 361 45.74 -98.22 -0.64
C GLU A 361 45.12 -99.15 -1.70
N ALA A 362 45.97 -99.71 -2.55
CA ALA A 362 45.55 -100.51 -3.68
C ALA A 362 44.71 -101.74 -3.28
N GLY A 363 43.62 -101.97 -4.01
CA GLY A 363 42.70 -103.09 -3.80
C GLY A 363 41.60 -102.84 -2.76
N LEU A 364 41.46 -101.61 -2.26
CA LEU A 364 40.27 -101.15 -1.56
C LEU A 364 39.23 -100.60 -2.56
N VAL A 365 37.96 -100.88 -2.32
CA VAL A 365 36.82 -100.20 -2.97
C VAL A 365 35.95 -99.58 -1.90
N GLY A 366 35.62 -98.30 -2.09
CA GLY A 366 34.81 -97.52 -1.15
C GLY A 366 33.40 -97.22 -1.67
N MET A 367 32.44 -97.13 -0.75
CA MET A 367 31.11 -96.56 -0.99
C MET A 367 30.68 -95.66 0.18
N MET A 368 29.95 -94.58 -0.12
CA MET A 368 29.40 -93.65 0.88
C MET A 368 27.88 -93.50 0.71
N TRP A 369 27.14 -93.43 1.81
CA TRP A 369 25.70 -93.15 1.81
C TRP A 369 25.27 -92.51 3.14
N VAL A 370 24.16 -91.77 3.15
CA VAL A 370 23.59 -91.28 4.41
C VAL A 370 22.88 -92.44 5.11
N SER A 371 23.52 -93.00 6.15
CA SER A 371 22.98 -94.15 6.89
C SER A 371 21.89 -93.75 7.89
N SER A 372 21.96 -92.51 8.38
CA SER A 372 21.00 -91.90 9.31
C SER A 372 21.11 -90.38 9.21
N THR A 373 20.09 -89.66 9.70
CA THR A 373 20.11 -88.19 9.76
C THR A 373 21.42 -87.67 10.37
N ASN A 374 22.04 -86.70 9.72
CA ASN A 374 23.35 -86.11 10.03
C ASN A 374 24.58 -87.05 9.93
N THR A 375 24.44 -88.28 9.41
CA THR A 375 25.54 -89.27 9.40
C THR A 375 25.72 -89.93 8.04
N VAL A 376 26.86 -89.67 7.41
CA VAL A 376 27.32 -90.41 6.22
C VAL A 376 28.15 -91.60 6.70
N ARG A 377 27.75 -92.81 6.31
CA ARG A 377 28.55 -94.02 6.51
C ARG A 377 29.44 -94.25 5.31
N ILE A 378 30.67 -94.67 5.59
CA ILE A 378 31.70 -95.02 4.62
C ILE A 378 32.03 -96.48 4.85
N ARG A 379 31.88 -97.30 3.81
CA ARG A 379 32.34 -98.69 3.81
C ARG A 379 33.53 -98.82 2.89
N LEU A 380 34.62 -99.40 3.38
CA LEU A 380 35.77 -99.84 2.60
C LEU A 380 35.81 -101.36 2.57
N CYS A 381 35.97 -101.95 1.39
CA CYS A 381 36.04 -103.40 1.18
C CYS A 381 37.36 -103.78 0.54
N LYS A 382 38.05 -104.80 1.06
CA LYS A 382 39.29 -105.33 0.48
C LYS A 382 38.97 -106.42 -0.53
N ILE A 383 39.07 -106.08 -1.82
CA ILE A 383 38.68 -106.95 -2.93
C ILE A 383 39.83 -107.76 -3.54
N THR A 384 41.08 -107.47 -3.14
CA THR A 384 42.28 -108.24 -3.55
C THR A 384 42.72 -109.20 -2.44
N THR A 385 43.65 -110.10 -2.77
CA THR A 385 44.27 -111.01 -1.80
C THR A 385 45.00 -110.30 -0.65
N GLY A 386 45.05 -110.94 0.51
CA GLY A 386 45.69 -110.45 1.73
C GLY A 386 44.84 -109.47 2.54
N SER A 387 45.26 -109.18 3.77
CA SER A 387 44.71 -108.07 4.56
C SER A 387 45.41 -106.74 4.22
N VAL A 388 44.75 -105.62 4.52
CA VAL A 388 45.34 -104.28 4.50
C VAL A 388 44.89 -103.53 5.75
N ASP A 389 45.80 -102.79 6.37
CA ASP A 389 45.54 -101.89 7.49
C ASP A 389 45.67 -100.46 6.93
N PRO A 390 44.56 -99.80 6.54
CA PRO A 390 44.62 -98.50 5.86
C PRO A 390 45.07 -97.41 6.84
N ALA A 391 45.99 -96.53 6.42
CA ALA A 391 46.43 -95.44 7.29
C ALA A 391 45.33 -94.38 7.48
N GLU A 392 45.19 -93.83 8.70
CA GLU A 392 44.24 -92.76 9.02
C GLU A 392 44.29 -91.64 7.97
N SER A 393 43.13 -91.39 7.35
CA SER A 393 43.03 -90.51 6.17
C SER A 393 41.78 -89.63 6.21
N VAL A 394 41.84 -88.46 5.55
CA VAL A 394 40.71 -87.52 5.49
C VAL A 394 39.76 -87.86 4.34
N PHE A 395 38.55 -88.26 4.69
CA PHE A 395 37.45 -88.51 3.75
C PHE A 395 36.54 -87.28 3.68
N ARG A 396 35.95 -86.99 2.51
CA ARG A 396 34.93 -85.95 2.30
C ARG A 396 33.61 -86.56 1.86
N ALA A 397 32.51 -86.05 2.39
CA ALA A 397 31.17 -86.30 1.88
C ALA A 397 30.52 -84.97 1.49
N THR A 398 30.01 -84.89 0.26
CA THR A 398 29.24 -83.74 -0.24
C THR A 398 27.85 -84.21 -0.66
N ILE A 399 26.80 -83.55 -0.18
CA ILE A 399 25.43 -83.73 -0.65
C ILE A 399 25.09 -82.53 -1.52
N VAL A 400 24.66 -82.79 -2.75
CA VAL A 400 24.08 -81.78 -3.64
C VAL A 400 22.57 -81.99 -3.62
N ARG A 401 21.84 -81.03 -3.05
CA ARG A 401 20.38 -80.98 -3.16
C ARG A 401 20.01 -79.93 -4.21
N THR A 402 19.32 -80.34 -5.26
CA THR A 402 18.17 -79.55 -5.72
C THR A 402 17.21 -79.47 -4.54
N PHE A 403 16.63 -78.31 -4.19
CA PHE A 403 15.56 -78.34 -3.19
C PHE A 403 14.34 -79.10 -3.75
#